data_AF-A0A2R6NGC1-F1
#
_entry.id   AF-A0A2R6NGC1-F1
#
_cell.length_a   1.000
_cell.length_b   1.000
_cell.length_c   1.000
_cell.angle_alpha   90.00
_cell.angle_beta   90.00
_cell.angle_gamma   90.00
#
_symmetry.space_group_name_H-M   'P 1'
#
loop_
_entity.id
_entity.type
_entity.pdbx_description
1 polymer ?
#
loop_
_entity_poly.entity_id
_entity_poly.type
_entity_poly.pdbx_seq_one_letter_code
_entity_poly.pdbx_strand_id
1 'polypeptide(L)'
;MYTLQTEVLLSYYLFHKDRRVEGGYHAAAAVSIVVACGLHKLGSTRAQGRTGINLPLPRDAVEDGERINAFWTVIILDRCWTVWMQTPSVLIDETSANTQIDTPWPLDMIGYEQVCYLGNSDDNEMLTLFPQGMMPAGGQPVQTVQAFLNNPATDTQHQSLLALRAKASILYEKSAQIAAHWNPNAPGFQDHFVALDNRINQFKGVLPSLRQAAQTRPDLVRGLLTVHTLINCATMQLHAPWVQPGNPINRKSLTAARTAMTSLQKVDISQLGYIDPFMGILLGAVGRSLATALRAVQRNAGAGPSNGSPADAAAVQESYNTVLTAMQIFSAACPLIDPQLVLNFCSV
;
A
#
# COMPACT_ATOMS: atom_id res chain seq x y z
N MET A 1 -7.76 22.91 2.47
CA MET A 1 -7.31 21.73 3.25
C MET A 1 -8.47 21.00 3.91
N TYR A 2 -9.38 21.67 4.62
CA TYR A 2 -10.53 21.01 5.26
C TYR A 2 -11.42 20.20 4.29
N THR A 3 -11.75 20.73 3.12
CA THR A 3 -12.50 19.98 2.09
C THR A 3 -11.82 18.66 1.74
N LEU A 4 -10.50 18.66 1.56
CA LEU A 4 -9.74 17.44 1.25
C LEU A 4 -9.84 16.41 2.40
N GLN A 5 -9.69 16.87 3.64
CA GLN A 5 -9.83 16.01 4.82
C GLN A 5 -11.24 15.41 4.89
N THR A 6 -12.28 16.21 4.62
CA THR A 6 -13.66 15.74 4.57
C THR A 6 -13.86 14.67 3.51
N GLU A 7 -13.38 14.88 2.28
CA GLU A 7 -13.49 13.89 1.20
C GLU A 7 -12.81 12.56 1.57
N VAL A 8 -11.61 12.61 2.15
CA VAL A 8 -10.88 11.42 2.60
C VAL A 8 -11.66 10.68 3.69
N LEU A 9 -12.13 11.40 4.73
CA LEU A 9 -12.89 10.80 5.83
C LEU A 9 -14.21 10.18 5.35
N LEU A 10 -14.93 10.88 4.47
CA LEU A 10 -16.19 10.41 3.93
C LEU A 10 -15.99 9.17 3.06
N SER A 11 -14.93 9.13 2.26
CA SER A 11 -14.55 7.95 1.49
C SER A 11 -14.30 6.73 2.39
N TYR A 12 -13.46 6.85 3.43
CA TYR A 12 -13.23 5.77 4.40
C TYR A 12 -14.50 5.32 5.12
N TYR A 13 -15.36 6.27 5.53
CA TYR A 13 -16.63 5.97 6.18
C TYR A 13 -17.56 5.17 5.24
N LEU A 14 -17.72 5.60 4.01
CA LEU A 14 -18.61 4.95 3.04
C LEU A 14 -18.09 3.56 2.66
N PHE A 15 -16.78 3.42 2.47
CA PHE A 15 -16.15 2.11 2.28
C PHE A 15 -16.36 1.18 3.46
N HIS A 16 -16.21 1.68 4.68
CA HIS A 16 -16.51 0.92 5.88
C HIS A 16 -17.98 0.44 5.94
N LYS A 17 -18.91 1.21 5.35
CA LYS A 17 -20.34 0.86 5.22
C LYS A 17 -20.67 0.05 3.95
N ASP A 18 -19.68 -0.49 3.25
CA ASP A 18 -19.83 -1.21 1.96
C ASP A 18 -20.52 -0.38 0.86
N ARG A 19 -20.53 0.96 0.96
CA ARG A 19 -21.05 1.88 -0.06
C ARG A 19 -19.97 2.22 -1.07
N ARG A 20 -19.56 1.22 -1.84
CA ARG A 20 -18.34 1.26 -2.70
C ARG A 20 -18.32 2.39 -3.72
N VAL A 21 -19.42 2.55 -4.45
CA VAL A 21 -19.53 3.55 -5.53
C VAL A 21 -19.39 4.96 -4.96
N GLU A 22 -20.06 5.23 -3.84
CA GLU A 22 -20.02 6.53 -3.19
C GLU A 22 -18.66 6.79 -2.54
N GLY A 23 -18.09 5.78 -1.85
CA GLY A 23 -16.73 5.87 -1.32
C GLY A 23 -15.69 6.17 -2.40
N GLY A 24 -15.82 5.52 -3.56
CA GLY A 24 -15.00 5.77 -4.75
C GLY A 24 -15.20 7.16 -5.34
N TYR A 25 -16.43 7.70 -5.34
CA TYR A 25 -16.71 9.07 -5.76
C TYR A 25 -15.93 10.09 -4.91
N HIS A 26 -15.99 9.96 -3.59
CA HIS A 26 -15.26 10.85 -2.68
C HIS A 26 -13.74 10.67 -2.76
N ALA A 27 -13.25 9.44 -3.00
CA ALA A 27 -11.84 9.20 -3.27
C ALA A 27 -11.38 9.93 -4.54
N ALA A 28 -12.15 9.82 -5.63
CA ALA A 28 -11.85 10.51 -6.89
C ALA A 28 -11.91 12.04 -6.75
N ALA A 29 -12.85 12.56 -5.95
CA ALA A 29 -12.92 13.98 -5.61
C ALA A 29 -11.66 14.43 -4.84
N ALA A 30 -11.21 13.66 -3.85
CA ALA A 30 -9.97 13.92 -3.12
C ALA A 30 -8.75 13.95 -4.06
N VAL A 31 -8.65 12.99 -5.00
CA VAL A 31 -7.58 12.97 -6.02
C VAL A 31 -7.64 14.24 -6.89
N SER A 32 -8.83 14.64 -7.33
CA SER A 32 -9.00 15.85 -8.13
C SER A 32 -8.56 17.11 -7.37
N ILE A 33 -8.86 17.20 -6.07
CA ILE A 33 -8.43 18.32 -5.22
C ILE A 33 -6.90 18.36 -5.10
N VAL A 34 -6.21 17.23 -4.85
CA VAL A 34 -4.74 17.24 -4.72
C VAL A 34 -4.05 17.61 -6.03
N VAL A 35 -4.61 17.20 -7.17
CA VAL A 35 -4.10 17.59 -8.50
C VAL A 35 -4.35 19.08 -8.76
N ALA A 36 -5.57 19.56 -8.55
CA ALA A 36 -5.95 20.96 -8.76
C ALA A 36 -5.16 21.93 -7.87
N CYS A 37 -4.84 21.53 -6.65
CA CYS A 37 -4.02 22.29 -5.70
C CYS A 37 -2.50 22.14 -5.95
N GLY A 38 -2.07 21.30 -6.89
CA GLY A 38 -0.65 21.07 -7.18
C GLY A 38 0.11 20.33 -6.08
N LEU A 39 -0.58 19.61 -5.20
CA LEU A 39 0.04 18.92 -4.04
C LEU A 39 0.90 17.72 -4.43
N HIS A 40 0.88 17.30 -5.70
CA HIS A 40 1.75 16.26 -6.28
C HIS A 40 3.12 16.81 -6.72
N LYS A 41 3.32 18.14 -6.70
CA LYS A 41 4.54 18.82 -7.17
C LYS A 41 5.26 19.61 -6.07
N LEU A 42 5.06 19.26 -4.79
CA LEU A 42 5.58 20.05 -3.67
C LEU A 42 7.13 20.11 -3.62
N GLY A 43 7.85 19.15 -4.21
CA GLY A 43 9.32 19.13 -4.27
C GLY A 43 9.95 19.81 -5.49
N SER A 44 9.17 20.41 -6.40
CA SER A 44 9.73 21.06 -7.60
C SER A 44 9.76 22.59 -7.47
N THR A 45 10.89 23.22 -7.82
CA THR A 45 11.01 24.68 -7.99
C THR A 45 10.09 25.22 -9.09
N ARG A 46 9.50 24.35 -9.93
CA ARG A 46 8.40 24.68 -10.85
C ARG A 46 7.10 25.08 -10.13
N ALA A 47 7.05 25.06 -8.81
CA ALA A 47 5.98 25.65 -8.01
C ALA A 47 5.75 27.17 -8.26
N GLN A 48 6.63 27.84 -9.01
CA GLN A 48 6.40 29.23 -9.47
C GLN A 48 5.51 29.32 -10.73
N GLY A 49 5.28 28.22 -11.45
CA GLY A 49 4.41 28.15 -12.64
C GLY A 49 3.12 27.38 -12.40
N ARG A 50 2.46 27.58 -11.25
CA ARG A 50 1.24 26.85 -10.85
C ARG A 50 0.07 27.14 -11.79
N THR A 51 -0.31 26.17 -12.61
CA THR A 51 -1.48 26.23 -13.51
C THR A 51 -2.78 25.74 -12.83
N GLY A 52 -2.95 25.96 -11.52
CA GLY A 52 -4.06 25.39 -10.73
C GLY A 52 -4.64 26.35 -9.69
N ILE A 53 -5.48 25.82 -8.78
CA ILE A 53 -5.98 26.58 -7.63
C ILE A 53 -4.78 26.85 -6.72
N ASN A 54 -4.30 28.08 -6.73
CA ASN A 54 -3.14 28.48 -5.95
C ASN A 54 -3.48 28.45 -4.46
N LEU A 55 -3.06 27.39 -3.78
CA LEU A 55 -2.95 27.41 -2.33
C LEU A 55 -1.96 28.50 -1.93
N PRO A 56 -2.22 29.24 -0.83
CA PRO A 56 -1.26 30.16 -0.28
C PRO A 56 0.04 29.41 0.05
N LEU A 57 1.16 30.13 0.12
CA LEU A 57 2.40 29.54 0.63
C LEU A 57 2.16 28.97 2.05
N PRO A 58 2.77 27.82 2.40
CA PRO A 58 2.70 27.31 3.77
C PRO A 58 3.21 28.38 4.75
N ARG A 59 2.58 28.49 5.93
CA ARG A 59 2.97 29.46 6.95
C ARG A 59 4.24 29.04 7.70
N ASP A 60 4.42 27.74 7.88
CA ASP A 60 5.54 27.12 8.58
C ASP A 60 5.83 25.71 8.00
N ALA A 61 6.87 25.06 8.49
CA ALA A 61 7.23 23.70 8.04
C ALA A 61 6.20 22.65 8.48
N VAL A 62 5.39 22.94 9.51
CA VAL A 62 4.33 22.05 9.98
C VAL A 62 3.18 22.03 8.96
N GLU A 63 2.71 23.19 8.51
CA GLU A 63 1.68 23.28 7.47
C GLU A 63 2.15 22.67 6.15
N ASP A 64 3.43 22.82 5.81
CA ASP A 64 3.99 22.17 4.63
C ASP A 64 4.00 20.63 4.80
N GLY A 65 4.38 20.14 5.98
CA GLY A 65 4.27 18.74 6.36
C GLY A 65 2.85 18.20 6.31
N GLU A 66 1.85 18.97 6.75
CA GLU A 66 0.43 18.62 6.65
C GLU A 66 0.00 18.44 5.19
N ARG A 67 0.48 19.29 4.27
CA ARG A 67 0.18 19.19 2.83
C ARG A 67 0.83 17.96 2.20
N ILE A 68 2.08 17.66 2.56
CA ILE A 68 2.78 16.44 2.12
C ILE A 68 2.02 15.20 2.63
N ASN A 69 1.69 15.15 3.92
CA ASN A 69 0.97 14.03 4.52
C ASN A 69 -0.43 13.86 3.94
N ALA A 70 -1.13 14.96 3.65
CA ALA A 70 -2.44 14.93 3.00
C ALA A 70 -2.36 14.33 1.59
N PHE A 71 -1.37 14.74 0.79
CA PHE A 71 -1.13 14.15 -0.52
C PHE A 71 -0.93 12.64 -0.45
N TRP A 72 -0.01 12.16 0.39
CA TRP A 72 0.27 10.73 0.50
C TRP A 72 -0.90 9.92 1.06
N THR A 73 -1.71 10.50 1.94
CA THR A 73 -2.95 9.87 2.43
C THR A 73 -3.92 9.61 1.27
N VAL A 74 -4.06 10.56 0.36
CA VAL A 74 -4.93 10.44 -0.82
C VAL A 74 -4.37 9.42 -1.81
N ILE A 75 -3.06 9.39 -2.02
CA ILE A 75 -2.42 8.38 -2.88
C ILE A 75 -2.65 6.96 -2.33
N ILE A 76 -2.48 6.76 -1.02
CA ILE A 76 -2.74 5.46 -0.39
C ILE A 76 -4.20 5.05 -0.62
N LEU A 77 -5.15 5.97 -0.41
CA LEU A 77 -6.57 5.72 -0.66
C LEU A 77 -6.79 5.34 -2.13
N ASP A 78 -6.40 6.18 -3.08
CA ASP A 78 -6.59 5.90 -4.51
C ASP A 78 -5.98 4.55 -4.93
N ARG A 79 -4.72 4.29 -4.61
CA ARG A 79 -4.01 3.07 -5.04
C ARG A 79 -4.55 1.79 -4.40
N CYS A 80 -4.97 1.85 -3.15
CA CYS A 80 -5.55 0.68 -2.48
C CYS A 80 -6.91 0.33 -3.08
N TRP A 81 -7.77 1.32 -3.29
CA TRP A 81 -9.15 1.10 -3.68
C TRP A 81 -9.32 0.88 -5.20
N THR A 82 -8.46 1.45 -6.04
CA THR A 82 -8.45 1.18 -7.51
C THR A 82 -8.19 -0.29 -7.83
N VAL A 83 -7.24 -0.93 -7.15
CA VAL A 83 -6.96 -2.37 -7.32
C VAL A 83 -8.16 -3.22 -6.94
N TRP A 84 -8.85 -2.86 -5.86
CA TRP A 84 -10.02 -3.60 -5.40
C TRP A 84 -11.25 -3.41 -6.28
N MET A 85 -11.49 -2.17 -6.73
CA MET A 85 -12.62 -1.84 -7.61
C MET A 85 -12.35 -2.22 -9.08
N GLN A 86 -11.11 -2.61 -9.41
CA GLN A 86 -10.66 -2.86 -10.79
C GLN A 86 -10.90 -1.66 -11.72
N THR A 87 -10.82 -0.46 -11.15
CA THR A 87 -10.96 0.80 -11.89
C THR A 87 -9.58 1.40 -12.12
N PRO A 88 -9.34 2.05 -13.28
CA PRO A 88 -8.09 2.79 -13.47
C PRO A 88 -7.98 3.88 -12.40
N SER A 89 -6.78 4.05 -11.83
CA SER A 89 -6.44 5.24 -11.02
C SER A 89 -6.63 6.49 -11.86
N VAL A 90 -6.91 7.66 -11.28
CA VAL A 90 -6.97 8.91 -12.05
C VAL A 90 -5.55 9.44 -12.34
N LEU A 91 -4.55 9.01 -11.56
CA LEU A 91 -3.14 9.39 -11.71
C LEU A 91 -2.38 8.35 -12.56
N ILE A 92 -2.95 8.02 -13.73
CA ILE A 92 -2.56 6.87 -14.57
C ILE A 92 -1.11 6.94 -15.02
N ASP A 93 -0.59 8.14 -15.25
CA ASP A 93 0.67 8.29 -15.98
C ASP A 93 1.73 9.07 -15.19
N GLU A 94 2.42 8.40 -14.26
CA GLU A 94 3.53 9.00 -13.52
C GLU A 94 4.69 9.48 -14.43
N THR A 95 4.67 9.15 -15.73
CA THR A 95 5.65 9.60 -16.71
C THR A 95 5.21 10.83 -17.51
N SER A 96 3.92 11.18 -17.48
CA SER A 96 3.43 12.43 -18.08
C SER A 96 3.77 13.62 -17.18
N ALA A 97 4.22 14.73 -17.79
CA ALA A 97 4.63 15.94 -17.07
C ALA A 97 3.53 16.54 -16.17
N ASN A 98 2.26 16.18 -16.39
CA ASN A 98 1.12 16.67 -15.62
C ASN A 98 0.70 15.76 -14.46
N THR A 99 1.11 14.50 -14.45
CA THR A 99 0.77 13.51 -13.41
C THR A 99 1.98 12.94 -12.68
N GLN A 100 3.18 13.42 -13.04
CA GLN A 100 4.44 13.17 -12.33
C GLN A 100 4.37 13.61 -10.86
N ILE A 101 4.79 12.73 -9.96
CA ILE A 101 4.80 12.96 -8.52
C ILE A 101 6.21 13.39 -8.09
N ASP A 102 6.35 14.64 -7.68
CA ASP A 102 7.60 15.22 -7.14
C ASP A 102 7.51 15.53 -5.64
N THR A 103 6.36 15.28 -5.01
CA THR A 103 6.18 15.47 -3.57
C THR A 103 7.11 14.53 -2.79
N PRO A 104 7.89 15.04 -1.80
CA PRO A 104 8.83 14.21 -1.04
C PRO A 104 8.10 13.20 -0.16
N TRP A 105 8.79 12.14 0.27
CA TRP A 105 8.22 11.16 1.20
C TRP A 105 7.78 11.82 2.52
N PRO A 106 6.66 11.38 3.12
CA PRO A 106 6.12 12.01 4.31
C PRO A 106 6.96 11.69 5.55
N LEU A 107 7.04 12.65 6.47
CA LEU A 107 7.64 12.47 7.79
C LEU A 107 6.56 12.33 8.87
N ASP A 108 6.95 11.84 10.04
CA ASP A 108 6.12 11.98 11.23
C ASP A 108 6.04 13.47 11.61
N MET A 109 4.95 13.89 12.27
CA MET A 109 4.74 15.32 12.56
C MET A 109 5.88 15.95 13.37
N ILE A 110 6.44 15.18 14.32
CA ILE A 110 7.62 15.56 15.10
C ILE A 110 8.81 15.90 14.19
N GLY A 111 8.97 15.20 13.07
CA GLY A 111 10.02 15.47 12.10
C GLY A 111 9.87 16.85 11.45
N TYR A 112 8.64 17.28 11.15
CA TYR A 112 8.37 18.62 10.63
C TYR A 112 8.56 19.71 11.68
N GLU A 113 8.17 19.44 12.94
CA GLU A 113 8.40 20.35 14.06
C GLU A 113 9.90 20.56 14.35
N GLN A 114 10.71 19.50 14.27
CA GLN A 114 12.15 19.56 14.48
C GLN A 114 12.89 20.40 13.43
N VAL A 115 12.40 20.42 12.19
CA VAL A 115 12.94 21.28 11.12
C VAL A 115 12.72 22.76 11.44
N CYS A 116 11.58 23.14 12.03
CA CYS A 116 11.30 24.52 12.44
C CYS A 116 12.32 25.06 13.46
N TYR A 117 12.83 24.21 14.36
CA TYR A 117 13.76 24.64 15.41
C TYR A 117 15.18 24.94 14.89
N LEU A 118 15.60 24.34 13.78
CA LEU A 118 16.93 24.54 13.20
C LEU A 118 16.99 25.76 12.25
N GLY A 119 15.84 26.19 11.71
CA GLY A 119 15.74 27.33 10.79
C GLY A 119 15.73 28.73 11.44
N ASN A 120 15.84 28.82 12.77
CA ASN A 120 15.87 30.08 13.53
C ASN A 120 17.30 30.54 13.89
N SER A 121 18.34 29.95 13.29
CA SER A 121 19.70 30.51 13.38
C SER A 121 19.81 31.66 12.38
N ASP A 122 20.38 32.79 12.81
CA ASP A 122 20.36 34.13 12.19
C ASP A 122 20.92 34.26 10.74
N ASP A 123 21.13 33.14 10.05
CA ASP A 123 21.62 33.08 8.69
C ASP A 123 20.42 33.03 7.73
N ASN A 124 20.11 34.18 7.12
CA ASN A 124 19.02 34.43 6.17
C ASN A 124 19.12 33.65 4.83
N GLU A 125 19.68 32.44 4.84
CA GLU A 125 19.49 31.46 3.78
C GLU A 125 18.32 30.56 4.18
N MET A 126 17.13 30.95 3.73
CA MET A 126 15.93 30.11 3.62
C MET A 126 16.20 28.97 2.62
N LEU A 127 17.21 28.14 2.91
CA LEU A 127 17.44 26.88 2.24
C LEU A 127 16.27 25.97 2.60
N THR A 128 15.70 25.35 1.59
CA THR A 128 14.68 24.32 1.69
C THR A 128 15.20 23.15 2.52
N LEU A 129 15.09 23.26 3.85
CA LEU A 129 15.59 22.31 4.84
C LEU A 129 14.68 21.08 4.90
N PHE A 130 14.78 20.21 3.90
CA PHE A 130 14.29 18.83 4.03
C PHE A 130 15.48 17.91 4.30
N PRO A 131 15.69 17.45 5.55
CA PRO A 131 16.67 16.43 5.86
C PRO A 131 16.14 15.05 5.45
N GLN A 132 15.96 14.83 4.15
CA GLN A 132 15.93 13.49 3.57
C GLN A 132 16.40 13.51 2.11
N GLY A 133 17.64 13.97 1.92
CA GLY A 133 18.57 13.45 0.91
C GLY A 133 18.17 13.41 -0.57
N MET A 134 17.21 14.20 -1.06
CA MET A 134 16.80 14.12 -2.48
C MET A 134 16.39 15.44 -3.15
N MET A 135 16.86 16.60 -2.68
CA MET A 135 16.87 17.79 -3.55
C MET A 135 18.19 17.81 -4.31
N PRO A 136 18.26 17.35 -5.58
CA PRO A 136 19.44 17.60 -6.38
C PRO A 136 19.64 19.11 -6.49
N ALA A 137 20.82 19.59 -6.14
CA ALA A 137 21.24 20.95 -6.40
C ALA A 137 21.03 21.22 -7.91
N GLY A 138 20.05 22.07 -8.26
CA GLY A 138 19.72 22.37 -9.65
C GLY A 138 18.25 22.42 -10.05
N GLY A 139 17.30 22.32 -9.10
CA GLY A 139 15.87 22.56 -9.38
C GLY A 139 15.22 21.55 -10.34
N GLN A 140 15.79 20.37 -10.45
CA GLN A 140 15.23 19.28 -11.25
C GLN A 140 14.08 18.59 -10.50
N PRO A 141 13.02 18.16 -11.20
CA PRO A 141 11.90 17.48 -10.57
C PRO A 141 12.34 16.09 -10.06
N VAL A 142 11.97 15.78 -8.82
CA VAL A 142 12.53 14.64 -8.05
C VAL A 142 11.95 13.28 -8.47
N GLN A 143 10.85 13.24 -9.23
CA GLN A 143 10.21 12.00 -9.70
C GLN A 143 10.10 10.95 -8.57
N THR A 144 9.60 11.35 -7.40
CA THR A 144 9.73 10.62 -6.13
C THR A 144 9.36 9.14 -6.23
N VAL A 145 8.26 8.82 -6.93
CA VAL A 145 7.80 7.44 -7.08
C VAL A 145 8.71 6.65 -8.03
N GLN A 146 9.08 7.23 -9.17
CA GLN A 146 9.99 6.56 -10.13
C GLN A 146 11.37 6.35 -9.53
N ALA A 147 11.88 7.33 -8.77
CA ALA A 147 13.13 7.19 -8.03
C ALA A 147 13.06 6.03 -7.02
N PHE A 148 11.93 5.86 -6.33
CA PHE A 148 11.73 4.72 -5.43
C PHE A 148 11.63 3.37 -6.17
N LEU A 149 10.94 3.31 -7.31
CA LEU A 149 10.81 2.08 -8.08
C LEU A 149 12.15 1.63 -8.68
N ASN A 150 12.98 2.59 -9.09
CA ASN A 150 14.24 2.33 -9.79
C ASN A 150 15.46 2.24 -8.86
N ASN A 151 15.43 2.89 -7.68
CA ASN A 151 16.59 2.99 -6.80
C ASN A 151 16.30 2.52 -5.35
N PRO A 152 16.89 1.40 -4.91
CA PRO A 152 16.74 0.93 -3.53
C PRO A 152 17.40 1.83 -2.48
N ALA A 153 18.31 2.73 -2.87
CA ALA A 153 18.96 3.67 -1.94
C ALA A 153 17.99 4.68 -1.32
N THR A 154 16.77 4.79 -1.85
CA THR A 154 15.69 5.63 -1.30
C THR A 154 15.07 5.06 -0.01
N ASP A 155 15.45 3.83 0.37
CA ASP A 155 14.95 3.17 1.58
C ASP A 155 15.87 3.40 2.78
N THR A 156 15.62 4.46 3.56
CA THR A 156 16.27 4.69 4.85
C THR A 156 15.65 3.87 5.99
N GLN A 157 16.41 3.55 7.03
CA GLN A 157 15.95 2.82 8.22
C GLN A 157 14.92 3.59 9.07
N HIS A 158 14.94 4.92 9.01
CA HIS A 158 13.99 5.79 9.71
C HIS A 158 13.00 6.37 8.69
N GLN A 159 11.84 5.73 8.55
CA GLN A 159 10.74 6.17 7.70
C GLN A 159 9.47 6.29 8.53
N SER A 160 8.67 7.32 8.26
CA SER A 160 7.34 7.43 8.84
C SER A 160 6.47 6.24 8.44
N LEU A 161 5.51 5.89 9.29
CA LEU A 161 4.55 4.84 8.96
C LEU A 161 3.75 5.18 7.69
N LEU A 162 3.46 6.46 7.46
CA LEU A 162 2.76 6.92 6.27
C LEU A 162 3.60 6.69 5.00
N ALA A 163 4.92 6.90 5.06
CA ALA A 163 5.82 6.65 3.94
C ALA A 163 5.88 5.16 3.60
N LEU A 164 6.01 4.31 4.61
CA LEU A 164 6.01 2.84 4.43
C LEU A 164 4.70 2.37 3.79
N ARG A 165 3.57 2.92 4.25
CA ARG A 165 2.24 2.60 3.71
C ARG A 165 2.06 3.09 2.27
N ALA A 166 2.53 4.29 1.95
CA ALA A 166 2.51 4.84 0.59
C ALA A 166 3.33 3.96 -0.36
N LYS A 167 4.59 3.67 -0.02
CA LYS A 167 5.48 2.79 -0.81
C LYS A 167 4.88 1.42 -1.06
N ALA A 168 4.32 0.80 -0.02
CA ALA A 168 3.65 -0.49 -0.16
C ALA A 168 2.43 -0.40 -1.10
N SER A 169 1.59 0.64 -0.96
CA SER A 169 0.40 0.83 -1.80
C SER A 169 0.73 1.00 -3.28
N ILE A 170 1.84 1.69 -3.58
CA ILE A 170 2.36 1.83 -4.95
C ILE A 170 2.77 0.46 -5.49
N LEU A 171 3.58 -0.30 -4.75
CA LEU A 171 4.02 -1.62 -5.20
C LEU A 171 2.84 -2.58 -5.43
N TYR A 172 1.81 -2.51 -4.58
CA TYR A 172 0.58 -3.29 -4.73
C TYR A 172 -0.19 -2.94 -6.00
N GLU A 173 -0.36 -1.65 -6.26
CA GLU A 173 -1.07 -1.19 -7.45
C GLU A 173 -0.31 -1.49 -8.74
N LYS A 174 1.01 -1.25 -8.78
CA LYS A 174 1.85 -1.64 -9.94
C LYS A 174 1.82 -3.14 -10.19
N SER A 175 1.78 -3.94 -9.13
CA SER A 175 1.66 -5.41 -9.25
C SER A 175 0.34 -5.81 -9.92
N ALA A 176 -0.76 -5.17 -9.52
CA ALA A 176 -2.06 -5.39 -10.14
C ALA A 176 -2.10 -4.89 -11.59
N GLN A 177 -1.46 -3.77 -11.91
CA GLN A 177 -1.36 -3.24 -13.27
C GLN A 177 -0.63 -4.20 -14.22
N ILE A 178 0.55 -4.71 -13.81
CA ILE A 178 1.30 -5.72 -14.58
C ILE A 178 0.47 -7.00 -14.76
N ALA A 179 -0.22 -7.44 -13.70
CA ALA A 179 -1.07 -8.62 -13.77
C ALA A 179 -2.28 -8.45 -14.72
N ALA A 180 -2.88 -7.25 -14.75
CA ALA A 180 -3.99 -6.93 -15.66
C ALA A 180 -3.56 -6.88 -17.13
N HIS A 181 -2.33 -6.44 -17.41
CA HIS A 181 -1.74 -6.35 -18.76
C HIS A 181 -0.75 -7.48 -19.04
N TRP A 182 -1.04 -8.67 -18.49
CA TRP A 182 -0.18 -9.83 -18.59
C TRP A 182 0.11 -10.20 -20.06
N ASN A 183 1.35 -9.98 -20.51
CA ASN A 183 1.79 -10.33 -21.85
C ASN A 183 3.27 -10.72 -21.86
N PRO A 184 3.60 -11.99 -21.56
CA PRO A 184 4.99 -12.49 -21.54
C PRO A 184 5.74 -12.34 -22.86
N ASN A 185 5.02 -12.24 -23.98
CA ASN A 185 5.59 -12.13 -25.31
C ASN A 185 5.87 -10.67 -25.73
N ALA A 186 5.39 -9.69 -24.97
CA ALA A 186 5.64 -8.28 -25.26
C ALA A 186 7.11 -7.92 -24.96
N PRO A 187 7.75 -7.10 -25.82
CA PRO A 187 9.12 -6.66 -25.58
C PRO A 187 9.23 -5.88 -24.26
N GLY A 188 10.24 -6.22 -23.46
CA GLY A 188 10.49 -5.59 -22.15
C GLY A 188 9.56 -6.02 -21.02
N PHE A 189 8.50 -6.81 -21.27
CA PHE A 189 7.58 -7.24 -20.20
C PHE A 189 8.31 -7.99 -19.08
N GLN A 190 9.18 -8.93 -19.45
CA GLN A 190 9.93 -9.73 -18.49
C GLN A 190 10.85 -8.87 -17.61
N ASP A 191 11.47 -7.84 -18.18
CA ASP A 191 12.37 -6.94 -17.44
C ASP A 191 11.58 -6.12 -16.42
N HIS A 192 10.44 -5.54 -16.82
CA HIS A 192 9.55 -4.81 -15.90
C HIS A 192 9.02 -5.71 -14.80
N PHE A 193 8.64 -6.95 -15.14
CA PHE A 193 8.20 -7.95 -14.19
C PHE A 193 9.26 -8.25 -13.13
N VAL A 194 10.48 -8.58 -13.58
CA VAL A 194 11.59 -8.94 -12.70
C VAL A 194 12.03 -7.75 -11.85
N ALA A 195 12.07 -6.55 -12.44
CA ALA A 195 12.38 -5.33 -11.71
C ALA A 195 11.40 -5.08 -10.55
N LEU A 196 10.09 -5.21 -10.81
CA LEU A 196 9.09 -5.02 -9.77
C LEU A 196 9.14 -6.13 -8.70
N ASP A 197 9.30 -7.41 -9.09
CA ASP A 197 9.43 -8.53 -8.15
C ASP A 197 10.65 -8.34 -7.22
N ASN A 198 11.79 -7.94 -7.78
CA ASN A 198 13.00 -7.62 -7.01
C ASN A 198 12.75 -6.45 -6.07
N ARG A 199 12.06 -5.40 -6.54
CA ARG A 199 11.77 -4.22 -5.71
C ARG A 199 10.87 -4.55 -4.52
N ILE A 200 9.85 -5.38 -4.72
CA ILE A 200 8.97 -5.89 -3.65
C ILE A 200 9.80 -6.63 -2.59
N ASN A 201 10.70 -7.52 -3.02
CA ASN A 201 11.53 -8.30 -2.11
C ASN A 201 12.52 -7.42 -1.32
N GLN A 202 13.14 -6.44 -1.97
CA GLN A 202 14.03 -5.48 -1.32
C GLN A 202 13.28 -4.65 -0.28
N PHE A 203 12.13 -4.07 -0.66
CA PHE A 203 11.31 -3.27 0.27
C PHE A 203 10.85 -4.09 1.48
N LYS A 204 10.43 -5.35 1.26
CA LYS A 204 10.07 -6.29 2.33
C LYS A 204 11.23 -6.52 3.32
N GLY A 205 12.47 -6.51 2.85
CA GLY A 205 13.67 -6.66 3.68
C GLY A 205 13.97 -5.45 4.57
N VAL A 206 13.49 -4.26 4.23
CA VAL A 206 13.71 -3.02 4.99
C VAL A 206 12.57 -2.75 6.00
N LEU A 207 11.46 -3.48 5.93
CA LEU A 207 10.31 -3.26 6.82
C LEU A 207 10.66 -3.52 8.30
N PRO A 208 10.25 -2.64 9.22
CA PRO A 208 10.39 -2.86 10.66
C PRO A 208 9.70 -4.15 11.13
N SER A 209 10.29 -4.78 12.15
CA SER A 209 9.74 -6.01 12.74
C SER A 209 8.48 -5.72 13.56
N LEU A 210 7.41 -6.46 13.26
CA LEU A 210 6.14 -6.38 14.02
C LEU A 210 6.32 -6.68 15.51
N ARG A 211 7.23 -7.60 15.87
CA ARG A 211 7.47 -7.98 17.28
C ARG A 211 8.07 -6.83 18.09
N GLN A 212 8.98 -6.06 17.48
CA GLN A 212 9.59 -4.92 18.13
C GLN A 212 8.58 -3.79 18.31
N ALA A 213 7.75 -3.52 17.30
CA ALA A 213 6.70 -2.49 17.36
C ALA A 213 5.59 -2.83 18.37
N ALA A 214 5.28 -4.12 18.57
CA ALA A 214 4.26 -4.58 19.52
C ALA A 214 4.56 -4.20 20.98
N GLN A 215 5.82 -3.94 21.30
CA GLN A 215 6.24 -3.54 22.64
C GLN A 215 6.09 -2.03 22.88
N THR A 216 5.81 -1.24 21.85
CA THR A 216 5.83 0.23 21.94
C THR A 216 4.44 0.82 21.92
N ARG A 217 3.67 0.66 20.83
CA ARG A 217 2.36 1.31 20.66
C ARG A 217 1.41 0.50 19.76
N PRO A 218 0.14 0.31 20.15
CA PRO A 218 -0.81 -0.53 19.39
C PRO A 218 -1.21 0.06 18.02
N ASP A 219 -1.22 1.38 17.86
CA ASP A 219 -1.50 2.06 16.59
C ASP A 219 -0.40 1.80 15.54
N LEU A 220 0.87 1.83 15.96
CA LEU A 220 2.01 1.51 15.12
C LEU A 220 1.94 0.06 14.62
N VAL A 221 1.56 -0.88 15.50
CA VAL A 221 1.40 -2.29 15.14
C VAL A 221 0.34 -2.48 14.07
N ARG A 222 -0.82 -1.82 14.18
CA ARG A 222 -1.90 -1.89 13.18
C ARG A 222 -1.43 -1.39 11.82
N GLY A 223 -0.75 -0.25 11.81
CA GLY A 223 -0.17 0.33 10.61
C GLY A 223 0.82 -0.62 9.96
N LEU A 224 1.81 -1.10 10.72
CA LEU A 224 2.82 -2.02 10.20
C LEU A 224 2.22 -3.34 9.74
N LEU A 225 1.23 -3.89 10.47
CA LEU A 225 0.53 -5.11 10.05
C LEU A 225 -0.14 -4.91 8.69
N THR A 226 -0.74 -3.74 8.46
CA THR A 226 -1.31 -3.38 7.16
C THR A 226 -0.22 -3.34 6.10
N VAL A 227 0.92 -2.68 6.34
CA VAL A 227 2.06 -2.61 5.40
C VAL A 227 2.59 -4.01 5.05
N HIS A 228 2.82 -4.86 6.05
CA HIS A 228 3.28 -6.24 5.87
C HIS A 228 2.27 -7.09 5.09
N THR A 229 0.97 -6.90 5.33
CA THR A 229 -0.06 -7.66 4.61
C THR A 229 -0.17 -7.17 3.17
N LEU A 230 -0.09 -5.86 2.95
CA LEU A 230 -0.20 -5.21 1.66
C LEU A 230 0.96 -5.61 0.73
N ILE A 231 2.21 -5.66 1.24
CA ILE A 231 3.36 -6.10 0.43
C ILE A 231 3.29 -7.59 0.05
N ASN A 232 2.77 -8.45 0.95
CA ASN A 232 2.54 -9.85 0.60
C ASN A 232 1.41 -9.98 -0.46
N CYS A 233 0.37 -9.15 -0.36
CA CYS A 233 -0.67 -9.08 -1.38
C CYS A 233 -0.13 -8.55 -2.71
N ALA A 234 0.86 -7.64 -2.72
CA ALA A 234 1.55 -7.20 -3.94
C ALA A 234 2.23 -8.36 -4.64
N THR A 235 3.01 -9.18 -3.90
CA THR A 235 3.58 -10.43 -4.43
C THR A 235 2.48 -11.35 -4.99
N MET A 236 1.38 -11.53 -4.26
CA MET A 236 0.29 -12.40 -4.74
C MET A 236 -0.34 -11.90 -6.04
N GLN A 237 -0.59 -10.59 -6.16
CA GLN A 237 -1.17 -9.99 -7.37
C GLN A 237 -0.23 -10.12 -8.56
N LEU A 238 1.05 -9.78 -8.37
CA LEU A 238 2.06 -9.85 -9.43
C LEU A 238 2.17 -11.27 -10.02
N HIS A 239 2.02 -12.29 -9.17
CA HIS A 239 2.14 -13.69 -9.52
C HIS A 239 0.81 -14.38 -9.85
N ALA A 240 -0.31 -13.67 -9.82
CA ALA A 240 -1.65 -14.20 -10.09
C ALA A 240 -1.85 -14.76 -11.51
N PRO A 241 -1.30 -14.15 -12.58
CA PRO A 241 -1.50 -14.65 -13.95
C PRO A 241 -0.85 -16.02 -14.24
N TRP A 242 0.12 -16.46 -13.42
CA TRP A 242 0.79 -17.76 -13.59
C TRP A 242 -0.05 -18.98 -13.17
N VAL A 243 -1.25 -18.78 -12.65
CA VAL A 243 -2.17 -19.86 -12.29
C VAL A 243 -2.62 -20.56 -13.58
N GLN A 244 -1.98 -21.70 -13.90
CA GLN A 244 -2.30 -22.48 -15.10
C GLN A 244 -3.48 -23.44 -14.85
N PRO A 245 -4.29 -23.75 -15.88
CA PRO A 245 -5.29 -24.81 -15.79
C PRO A 245 -4.59 -26.15 -15.46
N GLY A 246 -4.81 -26.67 -14.25
CA GLY A 246 -4.21 -27.92 -13.77
C GLY A 246 -3.12 -27.78 -12.70
N ASN A 247 -2.46 -26.62 -12.60
CA ASN A 247 -1.58 -26.27 -11.48
C ASN A 247 -1.97 -24.91 -10.89
N PRO A 248 -3.04 -24.87 -10.06
CA PRO A 248 -3.55 -23.63 -9.54
C PRO A 248 -2.68 -23.02 -8.43
N ILE A 249 -1.61 -23.72 -8.00
CA ILE A 249 -0.76 -23.29 -6.90
C ILE A 249 0.46 -22.56 -7.45
N ASN A 250 0.43 -21.23 -7.42
CA ASN A 250 1.65 -20.46 -7.52
C ASN A 250 2.39 -20.49 -6.18
N ARG A 251 3.56 -21.15 -6.14
CA ARG A 251 4.34 -21.32 -4.91
C ARG A 251 4.73 -19.99 -4.27
N LYS A 252 5.09 -18.96 -5.06
CA LYS A 252 5.42 -17.62 -4.54
C LYS A 252 4.21 -16.97 -3.90
N SER A 253 3.04 -16.99 -4.56
CA SER A 253 1.80 -16.46 -4.00
C SER A 253 1.39 -17.18 -2.71
N LEU A 254 1.52 -18.51 -2.68
CA LEU A 254 1.22 -19.30 -1.48
C LEU A 254 2.18 -18.98 -0.32
N THR A 255 3.48 -18.86 -0.58
CA THR A 255 4.46 -18.45 0.43
C THR A 255 4.16 -17.03 0.95
N ALA A 256 3.77 -16.11 0.07
CA ALA A 256 3.39 -14.75 0.46
C ALA A 256 2.13 -14.73 1.35
N ALA A 257 1.08 -15.48 0.96
CA ALA A 257 -0.15 -15.64 1.73
C ALA A 257 0.13 -16.21 3.13
N ARG A 258 0.95 -17.27 3.23
CA ARG A 258 1.37 -17.85 4.51
C ARG A 258 2.17 -16.85 5.35
N THR A 259 3.09 -16.10 4.73
CA THR A 259 3.88 -15.08 5.44
C THR A 259 2.99 -14.00 6.04
N ALA A 260 1.95 -13.56 5.33
CA ALA A 260 0.97 -12.61 5.86
C ALA A 260 0.28 -13.18 7.11
N MET A 261 -0.06 -14.47 7.11
CA MET A 261 -0.70 -15.12 8.26
C MET A 261 0.26 -15.30 9.44
N THR A 262 1.51 -15.68 9.20
CA THR A 262 2.53 -15.72 10.25
C THR A 262 2.78 -14.33 10.86
N SER A 263 2.65 -13.26 10.08
CA SER A 263 2.70 -11.89 10.61
C SER A 263 1.48 -11.56 11.47
N LEU A 264 0.29 -12.01 11.05
CA LEU A 264 -0.97 -11.82 11.78
C LEU A 264 -0.97 -12.56 13.13
N GLN A 265 -0.47 -13.79 13.18
CA GLN A 265 -0.34 -14.60 14.41
C GLN A 265 0.59 -13.98 15.47
N LYS A 266 1.48 -13.06 15.08
CA LYS A 266 2.40 -12.36 16.02
C LYS A 266 1.73 -11.22 16.76
N VAL A 267 0.49 -10.88 16.41
CA VAL A 267 -0.23 -9.73 16.95
C VAL A 267 -1.51 -10.22 17.62
N ASP A 268 -1.81 -9.69 18.80
CA ASP A 268 -3.12 -9.92 19.42
C ASP A 268 -4.16 -9.04 18.72
N ILE A 269 -4.85 -9.64 17.75
CA ILE A 269 -5.83 -8.99 16.90
C ILE A 269 -7.01 -8.42 17.71
N SER A 270 -7.37 -9.08 18.83
CA SER A 270 -8.50 -8.67 19.66
C SER A 270 -8.25 -7.32 20.36
N GLN A 271 -6.98 -7.00 20.63
CA GLN A 271 -6.58 -5.77 21.31
C GLN A 271 -6.33 -4.60 20.35
N LEU A 272 -6.44 -4.82 19.03
CA LEU A 272 -6.24 -3.77 18.03
C LEU A 272 -7.44 -2.82 17.92
N GLY A 273 -8.61 -3.11 18.48
CA GLY A 273 -9.75 -2.19 18.57
C GLY A 273 -10.35 -1.76 17.22
N TYR A 274 -9.69 -0.84 16.51
CA TYR A 274 -10.09 -0.37 15.18
C TYR A 274 -9.09 -0.82 14.11
N ILE A 275 -9.58 -1.43 13.05
CA ILE A 275 -8.77 -1.88 11.92
C ILE A 275 -9.29 -1.26 10.65
N ASP A 276 -8.34 -0.83 9.81
CA ASP A 276 -8.63 -0.23 8.52
C ASP A 276 -9.52 -1.17 7.68
N PRO A 277 -10.66 -0.71 7.14
CA PRO A 277 -11.54 -1.53 6.29
C PRO A 277 -10.79 -2.22 5.14
N PHE A 278 -9.74 -1.58 4.63
CA PHE A 278 -8.91 -2.14 3.57
C PHE A 278 -8.17 -3.41 3.99
N MET A 279 -7.86 -3.58 5.29
CA MET A 279 -7.27 -4.81 5.81
C MET A 279 -8.18 -6.02 5.56
N GLY A 280 -9.50 -5.85 5.66
CA GLY A 280 -10.47 -6.91 5.36
C GLY A 280 -10.44 -7.32 3.88
N ILE A 281 -10.21 -6.37 2.97
CA ILE A 281 -10.03 -6.64 1.54
C ILE A 281 -8.75 -7.45 1.30
N LEU A 282 -7.63 -7.04 1.91
CA LEU A 282 -6.35 -7.73 1.80
C LEU A 282 -6.44 -9.17 2.34
N LEU A 283 -7.03 -9.34 3.52
CA LEU A 283 -7.24 -10.66 4.12
C LEU A 283 -8.21 -11.52 3.31
N GLY A 284 -9.22 -10.93 2.67
CA GLY A 284 -10.06 -11.62 1.69
C GLY A 284 -9.26 -12.18 0.51
N ALA A 285 -8.31 -11.39 -0.03
CA ALA A 285 -7.40 -11.87 -1.08
C ALA A 285 -6.48 -13.01 -0.60
N VAL A 286 -5.93 -12.89 0.60
CA VAL A 286 -5.14 -13.96 1.26
C VAL A 286 -5.99 -15.23 1.42
N GLY A 287 -7.22 -15.09 1.93
CA GLY A 287 -8.17 -16.18 2.11
C GLY A 287 -8.48 -16.92 0.82
N ARG A 288 -8.77 -16.20 -0.28
CA ARG A 288 -8.99 -16.82 -1.60
C ARG A 288 -7.79 -17.64 -2.08
N SER A 289 -6.58 -17.13 -1.90
CA SER A 289 -5.37 -17.83 -2.31
C SER A 289 -5.16 -19.11 -1.50
N LEU A 290 -5.40 -19.06 -0.19
CA LEU A 290 -5.29 -20.22 0.70
C LEU A 290 -6.38 -21.26 0.42
N ALA A 291 -7.63 -20.82 0.21
CA ALA A 291 -8.75 -21.68 -0.18
C ALA A 291 -8.46 -22.42 -1.49
N THR A 292 -7.93 -21.71 -2.50
CA THR A 292 -7.57 -22.30 -3.79
C THR A 292 -6.46 -23.35 -3.64
N ALA A 293 -5.44 -23.06 -2.83
CA ALA A 293 -4.37 -24.01 -2.54
C ALA A 293 -4.89 -25.25 -1.80
N LEU A 294 -5.77 -25.08 -0.81
CA LEU A 294 -6.34 -26.17 -0.04
C LEU A 294 -7.17 -27.13 -0.90
N ARG A 295 -8.04 -26.58 -1.77
CA ARG A 295 -8.82 -27.38 -2.74
C ARG A 295 -7.92 -28.17 -3.69
N ALA A 296 -6.81 -27.56 -4.12
CA ALA A 296 -5.85 -28.23 -5.00
C ALA A 296 -5.14 -29.39 -4.31
N VAL A 297 -4.74 -29.21 -3.04
CA VAL A 297 -4.16 -30.29 -2.22
C VAL A 297 -5.16 -31.42 -2.01
N GLN A 298 -6.42 -31.12 -1.70
CA GLN A 298 -7.47 -32.13 -1.50
C GLN A 298 -7.76 -32.94 -2.76
N ARG A 299 -7.81 -32.29 -3.94
CA ARG A 299 -7.99 -32.98 -5.23
C ARG A 299 -6.82 -33.92 -5.54
N ASN A 300 -5.59 -33.50 -5.24
CA ASN A 300 -4.40 -34.29 -5.52
C ASN A 300 -4.20 -35.45 -4.54
N ALA A 301 -4.74 -35.36 -3.32
CA ALA A 301 -4.71 -36.45 -2.34
C ALA A 301 -5.45 -37.72 -2.82
N GLY A 302 -6.39 -37.60 -3.76
CA GLY A 302 -7.08 -38.72 -4.41
C GLY A 302 -6.28 -39.41 -5.52
N ALA A 303 -5.14 -38.85 -5.96
CA ALA A 303 -4.40 -39.29 -7.15
C ALA A 303 -3.12 -40.11 -6.85
N GLY A 304 -2.94 -40.58 -5.61
CA GLY A 304 -1.77 -41.38 -5.20
C GLY A 304 -0.65 -40.55 -4.55
N PRO A 305 0.38 -41.20 -3.97
CA PRO A 305 1.24 -40.62 -2.93
C PRO A 305 2.36 -39.68 -3.45
N SER A 306 2.26 -39.14 -4.66
CA SER A 306 3.31 -38.29 -5.23
C SER A 306 2.77 -36.88 -5.51
N ASN A 307 3.10 -35.92 -4.62
CA ASN A 307 3.49 -34.53 -4.95
C ASN A 307 3.19 -33.50 -3.85
N GLY A 308 2.57 -33.87 -2.72
CA GLY A 308 2.36 -32.96 -1.58
C GLY A 308 2.75 -33.62 -0.25
N SER A 309 3.68 -33.01 0.49
CA SER A 309 3.97 -33.44 1.85
C SER A 309 2.73 -33.21 2.74
N PRO A 310 2.29 -34.16 3.56
CA PRO A 310 1.19 -33.96 4.50
C PRO A 310 1.45 -32.78 5.47
N ALA A 311 2.72 -32.45 5.74
CA ALA A 311 3.09 -31.28 6.53
C ALA A 311 2.75 -29.95 5.84
N ASP A 312 2.84 -29.88 4.50
CA ASP A 312 2.48 -28.68 3.75
C ASP A 312 0.96 -28.47 3.74
N ALA A 313 0.18 -29.55 3.64
CA ALA A 313 -1.27 -29.50 3.74
C ALA A 313 -1.74 -28.96 5.09
N ALA A 314 -1.16 -29.47 6.19
CA ALA A 314 -1.46 -29.03 7.54
C ALA A 314 -1.13 -27.54 7.75
N ALA A 315 0.01 -27.09 7.25
CA ALA A 315 0.42 -25.68 7.39
C ALA A 315 -0.46 -24.71 6.57
N VAL A 316 -0.96 -25.15 5.40
CA VAL A 316 -1.93 -24.38 4.61
C VAL A 316 -3.28 -24.32 5.34
N GLN A 317 -3.74 -25.43 5.93
CA GLN A 317 -4.95 -25.46 6.73
C GLN A 317 -4.87 -24.53 7.95
N GLU A 318 -3.76 -24.53 8.67
CA GLU A 318 -3.54 -23.64 9.82
C GLU A 318 -3.61 -22.16 9.41
N SER A 319 -2.95 -21.81 8.30
CA SER A 319 -2.99 -20.45 7.74
C SER A 319 -4.41 -20.06 7.32
N TYR A 320 -5.16 -20.99 6.73
CA TYR A 320 -6.57 -20.78 6.34
C TYR A 320 -7.47 -20.54 7.56
N ASN A 321 -7.32 -21.35 8.61
CA ASN A 321 -8.08 -21.16 9.86
C ASN A 321 -7.73 -19.81 10.51
N THR A 322 -6.46 -19.41 10.47
CA THR A 322 -6.01 -18.11 11.01
C THR A 322 -6.70 -16.94 10.31
N VAL A 323 -6.73 -16.92 8.97
CA VAL A 323 -7.38 -15.84 8.22
C VAL A 323 -8.91 -15.84 8.44
N LEU A 324 -9.52 -17.02 8.54
CA LEU A 324 -10.96 -17.14 8.79
C LEU A 324 -11.32 -16.53 10.15
N THR A 325 -10.61 -16.92 11.22
CA THR A 325 -10.84 -16.37 12.56
C THR A 325 -10.64 -14.85 12.58
N ALA A 326 -9.57 -14.36 11.96
CA ALA A 326 -9.32 -12.92 11.90
C ALA A 326 -10.44 -12.16 11.16
N MET A 327 -10.88 -12.68 10.01
CA MET A 327 -11.97 -12.08 9.23
C MET A 327 -13.30 -12.11 9.99
N GLN A 328 -13.60 -13.17 10.75
CA GLN A 328 -14.78 -13.24 11.63
C GLN A 328 -14.74 -12.18 12.74
N ILE A 329 -13.58 -11.98 13.37
CA ILE A 329 -13.40 -10.91 14.37
C ILE A 329 -13.63 -9.54 13.73
N PHE A 330 -13.13 -9.32 12.51
CA PHE A 330 -13.25 -8.02 11.86
C PHE A 330 -14.62 -7.74 11.30
N SER A 331 -15.38 -8.76 10.91
CA SER A 331 -16.69 -8.57 10.31
C SER A 331 -17.72 -8.04 11.31
N ALA A 332 -17.55 -8.37 12.59
CA ALA A 332 -18.30 -7.74 13.68
C ALA A 332 -18.11 -6.21 13.75
N ALA A 333 -16.95 -5.70 13.32
CA ALA A 333 -16.62 -4.28 13.34
C ALA A 333 -16.84 -3.57 11.99
N CYS A 334 -16.84 -4.29 10.86
CA CYS A 334 -16.84 -3.71 9.52
C CYS A 334 -17.74 -4.52 8.57
N PRO A 335 -18.93 -4.00 8.21
CA PRO A 335 -19.88 -4.66 7.30
C PRO A 335 -19.31 -5.07 5.94
N LEU A 336 -18.26 -4.38 5.48
CA LEU A 336 -17.55 -4.69 4.23
C LEU A 336 -16.96 -6.12 4.21
N ILE A 337 -16.69 -6.70 5.37
CA ILE A 337 -15.95 -7.96 5.52
C ILE A 337 -16.88 -9.16 5.47
N ASP A 338 -18.15 -9.03 5.87
CA ASP A 338 -19.13 -10.12 5.82
C ASP A 338 -19.30 -10.72 4.41
N PRO A 339 -19.47 -9.92 3.34
CA PRO A 339 -19.51 -10.45 1.98
C PRO A 339 -18.22 -11.18 1.58
N GLN A 340 -17.06 -10.74 2.06
CA GLN A 340 -15.78 -11.39 1.78
C GLN A 340 -15.67 -12.74 2.50
N LEU A 341 -16.25 -12.89 3.68
CA LEU A 341 -16.32 -14.17 4.37
C LEU A 341 -17.14 -15.18 3.55
N VAL A 342 -18.34 -14.79 3.13
CA VAL A 342 -19.23 -15.67 2.37
C VAL A 342 -18.60 -16.10 1.04
N LEU A 343 -18.09 -15.14 0.27
CA LEU A 343 -17.52 -15.41 -1.06
C LEU A 343 -16.29 -16.32 -1.02
N ASN A 344 -15.44 -16.16 0.01
CA ASN A 344 -14.12 -16.80 0.01
C ASN A 344 -14.07 -18.09 0.85
N PHE A 345 -14.99 -18.26 1.81
CA PHE A 345 -14.91 -19.34 2.81
C PHE A 345 -16.11 -20.30 2.83
N CYS A 346 -17.27 -19.97 2.24
CA CYS A 346 -18.43 -20.89 2.24
C CYS A 346 -18.35 -22.06 1.25
N SER A 347 -17.26 -22.17 0.48
CA SER A 347 -17.11 -23.13 -0.62
C SER A 347 -15.86 -24.03 -0.48
N VAL A 348 -15.32 -24.14 0.72
CA VAL A 348 -14.20 -25.03 1.10
C VAL A 348 -14.72 -26.01 2.13
#